data_AF-A0A074L1Y2-F1
#
_entry.id   AF-A0A074L1Y2-F1
#
_cell.length_a   1.000
_cell.length_b   1.000
_cell.length_c   1.000
_cell.angle_alpha   90.00
_cell.angle_beta   90.00
_cell.angle_gamma   90.00
#
_symmetry.space_group_name_H-M   'P 1'
#
loop_
_entity.id
_entity.type
_entity.pdbx_description
1 polymer ?
#
loop_
_entity_poly.entity_id
_entity_poly.type
_entity_poly.pdbx_seq_one_letter_code
_entity_poly.pdbx_strand_id
1 'polypeptide(L)'
;MEEKNGMNREEIFSKKVKAGKRTYFFDVKSTRSNDYYLTITESKRKTKDDTFVYEKHKIFLYKEDFGKFVEALQDVVDHVKNDLMSDFDFSQFDEPEADAEVVPTPFGDELKWE
;
A
#
# COMPACT_ATOMS: atom_id res chain seq x y z
N MET A 1 17.26 19.59 7.48
CA MET A 1 16.02 20.05 6.84
C MET A 1 16.29 20.05 5.34
N GLU A 2 15.86 19.01 4.63
CA GLU A 2 15.91 18.96 3.17
C GLU A 2 14.51 19.19 2.62
N GLU A 3 14.42 20.17 1.74
CA GLU A 3 13.23 20.72 1.14
C GLU A 3 12.48 19.67 0.31
N LYS A 4 11.19 19.47 0.63
CA LYS A 4 10.26 18.75 -0.26
C LYS A 4 9.04 19.59 -0.61
N ASN A 5 9.27 20.89 -0.84
CA ASN A 5 8.22 21.86 -1.18
C ASN A 5 7.77 21.83 -2.66
N GLY A 6 7.80 20.66 -3.31
CA GLY A 6 7.33 20.47 -4.69
C GLY A 6 6.61 19.14 -4.96
N MET A 7 6.45 18.27 -3.96
CA MET A 7 5.92 16.91 -4.14
C MET A 7 4.43 16.75 -3.81
N ASN A 8 3.69 17.83 -3.55
CA ASN A 8 2.25 17.77 -3.38
C ASN A 8 1.55 18.08 -4.71
N ARG A 9 1.91 17.36 -5.79
CA ARG A 9 1.04 17.29 -6.97
C ARG A 9 -0.20 16.56 -6.49
N GLU A 10 -1.20 17.35 -6.10
CA GLU A 10 -2.29 17.04 -5.18
C GLU A 10 -2.63 15.55 -5.17
N GLU A 11 -2.24 14.88 -4.10
CA GLU A 11 -2.74 13.55 -3.79
C GLU A 11 -4.22 13.72 -3.43
N ILE A 12 -5.09 13.43 -4.40
CA ILE A 12 -6.53 13.68 -4.30
C ILE A 12 -7.18 12.66 -3.36
N PHE A 13 -6.68 11.43 -3.39
CA PHE A 13 -7.17 10.34 -2.59
C PHE A 13 -6.03 9.35 -2.36
N SER A 14 -5.97 8.75 -1.17
CA SER A 14 -5.06 7.65 -0.88
C SER A 14 -5.76 6.61 -0.02
N LYS A 15 -5.57 5.33 -0.36
CA LYS A 15 -5.99 4.19 0.46
C LYS A 15 -4.78 3.35 0.79
N LYS A 16 -4.55 3.12 2.09
CA LYS A 16 -3.51 2.24 2.61
C LYS A 16 -4.10 0.89 2.98
N VAL A 17 -3.40 -0.19 2.63
CA VAL A 17 -3.76 -1.56 3.02
C VAL A 17 -2.52 -2.22 3.62
N LYS A 18 -2.56 -2.57 4.91
CA LYS A 18 -1.48 -3.35 5.52
C LYS A 18 -1.75 -4.84 5.31
N ALA A 19 -0.69 -5.58 5.00
CA ALA A 19 -0.74 -7.02 4.76
C ALA A 19 0.54 -7.67 5.31
N GLY A 20 0.59 -7.86 6.63
CA GLY A 20 1.76 -8.42 7.31
C GLY A 20 3.03 -7.61 7.09
N LYS A 21 4.01 -8.17 6.35
CA LYS A 21 5.30 -7.50 6.03
C LYS A 21 5.21 -6.55 4.83
N ARG A 22 4.05 -6.48 4.16
CA ARG A 22 3.81 -5.61 3.00
C ARG A 22 2.81 -4.51 3.37
N THR A 23 2.93 -3.37 2.73
CA THR A 23 1.95 -2.30 2.78
C THR A 23 1.70 -1.81 1.36
N TYR A 24 0.44 -1.82 0.96
CA TYR A 24 0.00 -1.31 -0.33
C TYR A 24 -0.56 0.10 -0.16
N PHE A 25 -0.22 0.98 -1.09
CA PHE A 25 -0.72 2.34 -1.18
C PHE A 25 -1.38 2.50 -2.55
N PHE A 26 -2.63 2.93 -2.55
CA PHE A 26 -3.41 3.21 -3.75
C PHE A 26 -3.71 4.71 -3.78
N ASP A 27 -2.92 5.45 -4.55
CA ASP A 27 -3.00 6.91 -4.58
C ASP A 27 -3.61 7.38 -5.91
N VAL A 28 -4.52 8.34 -5.86
CA VAL A 28 -5.05 9.07 -7.02
C VAL A 28 -4.36 10.42 -7.10
N LYS A 29 -3.78 10.73 -8.27
CA LYS A 29 -3.03 11.98 -8.50
C LYS A 29 -3.48 12.64 -9.79
N SER A 30 -3.37 13.97 -9.86
CA SER A 30 -3.64 14.74 -11.07
C SER A 30 -2.38 14.99 -11.89
N THR A 31 -2.54 15.03 -13.21
CA THR A 31 -1.52 15.51 -14.14
C THR A 31 -1.61 17.04 -14.27
N ARG A 32 -0.65 17.65 -14.97
CA ARG A 32 -0.72 19.08 -15.34
C ARG A 32 -1.92 19.41 -16.23
N SER A 33 -2.46 18.43 -16.95
CA SER A 33 -3.61 18.59 -17.84
C SER A 33 -4.95 18.36 -17.13
N ASN A 34 -4.95 18.29 -15.80
CA ASN A 34 -6.13 18.02 -14.97
C ASN A 34 -6.75 16.62 -15.19
N ASP A 35 -5.98 15.69 -15.73
CA ASP A 35 -6.33 14.27 -15.84
C ASP A 35 -5.90 13.49 -14.59
N TYR A 36 -6.58 12.38 -14.31
CA TYR A 36 -6.27 11.52 -13.16
C TYR A 36 -5.48 10.28 -13.54
N TYR A 37 -4.60 9.85 -12.65
CA TYR A 37 -3.88 8.58 -12.74
C TYR A 37 -3.74 7.96 -11.35
N LEU A 38 -3.63 6.64 -11.32
CA LEU A 38 -3.43 5.84 -10.11
C LEU A 38 -1.94 5.53 -9.95
N THR A 39 -1.46 5.60 -8.70
CA THR A 39 -0.17 5.06 -8.31
C THR A 39 -0.41 3.94 -7.31
N ILE A 40 -0.04 2.71 -7.68
CA ILE A 40 -0.10 1.55 -6.78
C ILE A 40 1.31 1.28 -6.31
N THR A 41 1.57 1.45 -5.01
CA THR A 41 2.88 1.19 -4.42
C THR A 41 2.80 0.03 -3.46
N GLU A 42 3.60 -1.00 -3.67
CA GLU A 42 3.89 -2.01 -2.67
C GLU A 42 5.17 -1.63 -1.93
N SER A 43 5.13 -1.58 -0.60
CA SER A 43 6.32 -1.49 0.24
C SER A 43 6.48 -2.77 1.05
N LYS A 44 7.58 -3.49 0.84
CA LYS A 44 7.92 -4.73 1.53
C LYS A 44 9.07 -4.51 2.50
N ARG A 45 8.86 -4.82 3.78
CA ARG A 45 9.92 -4.79 4.79
C ARG A 45 10.81 -6.03 4.66
N LYS A 46 12.10 -5.82 4.40
CA LYS A 46 13.16 -6.85 4.44
C LYS A 46 14.06 -6.60 5.65
N THR A 47 14.50 -7.69 6.27
CA THR A 47 15.56 -7.65 7.29
C THR A 47 16.85 -8.08 6.62
N LYS A 48 17.89 -7.25 6.73
CA LYS A 48 19.24 -7.57 6.25
C LYS A 48 20.23 -7.10 7.31
N ASP A 49 21.06 -8.03 7.80
CA ASP A 49 22.16 -7.75 8.74
C ASP A 49 21.71 -6.85 9.91
N ASP A 50 20.63 -7.28 10.60
CA ASP A 50 19.99 -6.60 11.73
C ASP A 50 19.37 -5.21 11.44
N THR A 51 19.36 -4.79 10.17
CA THR A 51 18.74 -3.54 9.71
C THR A 51 17.46 -3.82 8.92
N PHE A 52 16.46 -2.95 9.08
CA PHE A 52 15.23 -2.97 8.28
C PHE A 52 15.39 -2.12 7.03
N VAL A 53 15.19 -2.73 5.86
CA VAL A 53 15.17 -2.06 4.55
C VAL A 53 13.80 -2.23 3.92
N TYR A 54 13.27 -1.17 3.31
CA TYR A 54 11.99 -1.21 2.60
C TYR A 54 12.23 -1.26 1.10
N GLU A 55 11.83 -2.36 0.48
CA GLU A 55 11.75 -2.47 -0.98
C GLU A 55 10.43 -1.89 -1.44
N LYS A 56 10.45 -1.07 -2.49
CA LYS A 56 9.25 -0.43 -3.04
C LYS A 56 9.07 -0.79 -4.50
N HIS A 57 7.92 -1.35 -4.84
CA HIS A 57 7.47 -1.54 -6.21
C HIS A 57 6.37 -0.54 -6.50
N LYS A 58 6.46 0.16 -7.63
CA LYS A 58 5.50 1.21 -7.99
C LYS A 58 5.00 0.99 -9.40
N ILE A 59 3.68 1.03 -9.54
CA ILE A 59 2.96 0.95 -10.80
C ILE A 59 2.25 2.29 -11.01
N PHE A 60 2.34 2.82 -12.22
CA PHE A 60 1.53 3.95 -12.67
C PHE A 60 0.47 3.42 -13.63
N LEU A 61 -0.78 3.77 -13.39
CA LEU A 61 -1.91 3.38 -14.22
C LEU A 61 -2.66 4.64 -14.64
N TYR A 62 -2.87 4.81 -15.94
CA TYR A 62 -3.54 5.98 -16.51
C TYR A 62 -5.01 5.67 -16.81
N LYS A 63 -5.84 6.72 -16.89
CA LYS A 63 -7.30 6.62 -16.98
C LYS A 63 -7.81 5.72 -18.10
N GLU A 64 -7.10 5.69 -19.23
CA GLU A 64 -7.42 4.90 -20.42
C GLU A 64 -7.36 3.38 -20.17
N ASP A 65 -6.59 2.95 -19.17
CA ASP A 65 -6.34 1.56 -18.86
C ASP A 65 -7.10 1.06 -17.62
N PHE A 66 -7.82 1.94 -16.90
CA PHE A 66 -8.52 1.59 -15.66
C PHE A 66 -9.47 0.40 -15.83
N GLY A 67 -10.31 0.43 -16.86
CA GLY A 67 -11.27 -0.64 -17.12
C GLY A 67 -10.59 -1.99 -17.35
N LYS A 68 -9.64 -2.03 -18.30
CA LYS A 68 -8.91 -3.24 -18.67
C LYS A 68 -8.11 -3.81 -17.50
N PHE A 69 -7.50 -2.94 -16.70
CA PHE A 69 -6.69 -3.36 -15.55
C PHE A 69 -7.55 -3.96 -14.44
N VAL A 70 -8.68 -3.31 -14.10
CA VAL A 70 -9.59 -3.80 -13.05
C VAL A 70 -10.24 -5.11 -13.45
N GLU A 71 -10.69 -5.23 -14.69
CA GLU A 71 -11.28 -6.47 -15.23
C GLU A 71 -10.29 -7.62 -15.16
N ALA A 72 -9.08 -7.45 -15.72
CA ALA A 72 -8.05 -8.49 -15.68
C ALA A 72 -7.63 -8.85 -14.25
N LEU A 73 -7.57 -7.88 -13.34
CA LEU A 73 -7.25 -8.14 -11.93
C LEU A 73 -8.35 -8.96 -11.26
N GLN A 74 -9.61 -8.60 -11.48
CA GLN A 74 -10.76 -9.28 -10.93
C GLN A 74 -10.85 -10.72 -11.44
N ASP A 75 -10.72 -10.91 -12.76
CA ASP A 75 -10.77 -12.24 -13.40
C ASP A 75 -9.70 -13.18 -12.84
N VAL A 76 -8.47 -12.69 -12.67
CA VAL A 76 -7.37 -13.50 -12.10
C VAL A 76 -7.62 -13.82 -10.63
N VAL A 77 -8.16 -12.87 -9.85
CA VAL A 77 -8.50 -13.12 -8.44
C VAL A 77 -9.62 -14.14 -8.32
N ASP A 78 -10.65 -14.04 -9.16
CA ASP A 78 -11.79 -14.95 -9.15
C ASP A 78 -11.39 -16.36 -9.59
N HIS A 79 -10.54 -16.48 -10.60
CA HIS A 79 -9.97 -17.77 -11.01
C HIS A 79 -9.20 -18.44 -9.84
N VAL A 80 -8.42 -17.68 -9.09
CA VAL A 80 -7.69 -18.20 -7.92
C VAL A 80 -8.65 -18.66 -6.82
N LYS A 81 -9.68 -17.85 -6.52
CA LYS A 81 -10.65 -18.17 -5.46
C LYS A 81 -11.53 -19.36 -5.80
N ASN A 82 -12.01 -19.45 -7.04
CA ASN A 82 -13.02 -20.43 -7.43
C ASN A 82 -12.42 -21.74 -7.94
N ASP A 83 -11.29 -21.70 -8.64
CA ASP A 83 -10.76 -22.88 -9.33
C ASP A 83 -9.51 -23.47 -8.67
N LEU A 84 -8.66 -22.64 -8.04
CA LEU A 84 -7.39 -23.10 -7.45
C LEU A 84 -7.45 -23.29 -5.93
N MET A 85 -8.30 -22.53 -5.24
CA MET A 85 -8.38 -22.52 -3.78
C MET A 85 -9.84 -22.44 -3.29
N SER A 86 -10.73 -23.23 -3.91
CA SER A 86 -12.17 -23.25 -3.56
C SER A 86 -12.44 -23.65 -2.11
N ASP A 87 -11.58 -24.48 -1.52
CA ASP A 87 -11.72 -24.96 -0.14
C ASP A 87 -11.09 -24.01 0.90
N PHE A 88 -10.43 -22.93 0.46
CA PHE A 88 -9.77 -21.99 1.35
C PHE A 88 -10.68 -20.80 1.69
N ASP A 89 -10.99 -20.63 2.97
CA ASP A 89 -11.82 -19.52 3.42
C ASP A 89 -11.02 -18.21 3.48
N PHE A 90 -11.16 -17.37 2.46
CA PHE A 90 -10.50 -16.06 2.40
C PHE A 90 -11.12 -15.02 3.34
N SER A 91 -12.34 -15.26 3.85
CA SER A 91 -13.04 -14.30 4.71
C SER A 91 -12.37 -14.10 6.07
N GLN A 92 -11.52 -15.05 6.49
CA GLN A 92 -10.70 -14.93 7.70
C GLN A 92 -9.70 -13.76 7.65
N PHE A 93 -9.41 -13.20 6.46
CA PHE A 93 -8.51 -12.07 6.29
C PHE A 93 -9.24 -10.73 6.11
N ASP A 94 -10.58 -10.74 6.09
CA ASP A 94 -11.42 -9.54 6.01
C ASP A 94 -11.62 -8.89 7.39
N GLU A 95 -10.65 -9.05 8.32
CA GLU A 95 -10.73 -8.33 9.59
C GLU A 95 -10.70 -6.81 9.31
N PRO A 96 -11.68 -6.04 9.80
CA PRO A 96 -11.54 -4.60 9.81
C PRO A 96 -10.30 -4.28 10.65
N GLU A 97 -9.35 -3.52 10.11
CA GLU A 97 -8.33 -2.86 10.93
C GLU A 97 -9.10 -1.96 11.91
N ALA A 98 -9.52 -2.51 13.06
CA ALA A 98 -9.86 -1.72 14.22
C ALA A 98 -8.59 -0.94 14.54
N ASP A 99 -8.73 0.38 14.60
CA ASP A 99 -7.68 1.31 14.96
C ASP A 99 -6.97 0.81 16.24
N ALA A 100 -5.88 0.07 16.07
CA ALA A 100 -5.09 -0.42 17.18
C ALA A 100 -4.34 0.78 17.74
N GLU A 101 -4.92 1.29 18.83
CA GLU A 101 -4.39 2.32 19.70
C GLU A 101 -2.89 2.12 19.95
N VAL A 102 -2.19 3.25 20.06
CA VAL A 102 -0.81 3.35 20.49
C VAL A 102 -0.68 2.69 21.87
N VAL A 103 -0.19 1.46 21.91
CA VAL A 103 0.26 0.84 23.16
C VAL A 103 1.60 1.48 23.51
N PRO A 104 1.73 2.28 24.59
CA PRO A 104 3.03 2.74 25.04
C PRO A 104 3.77 1.51 25.57
N THR A 105 4.82 1.08 24.88
CA THR A 105 5.72 0.05 25.41
C THR A 105 6.44 0.62 26.65
N PRO A 106 6.45 -0.07 27.80
CA PRO A 106 7.04 0.43 29.04
C PRO A 106 8.58 0.38 29.08
N PHE A 107 9.24 0.20 27.93
CA PHE A 107 10.70 0.15 27.84
C PHE A 107 11.19 0.97 26.65
N GLY A 108 11.98 2.01 26.93
CA GLY A 108 12.81 2.68 25.93
C GLY A 108 12.86 4.20 25.97
N ASP A 109 12.51 4.83 27.10
CA ASP A 109 12.69 6.27 27.31
C ASP A 109 14.14 6.58 27.75
N GLU A 110 15.14 6.15 26.97
CA GLU A 110 16.55 6.49 27.19
C GLU A 110 17.32 6.55 25.87
N LEU A 111 17.26 7.70 25.20
CA LEU A 111 18.32 8.21 24.31
C LEU A 111 18.14 9.72 24.20
N LYS A 112 18.59 10.43 25.24
CA LYS A 112 18.84 11.88 25.17
C LYS A 112 20.05 12.11 24.28
N TRP A 113 19.84 12.79 23.16
CA TRP A 113 20.92 13.39 22.39
C TRP A 113 21.18 14.79 22.95
N GLU A 114 22.40 15.04 23.44
CA GLU A 114 22.99 16.40 23.42
C GLU A 114 23.57 16.68 22.03
#